data_AF-A0A956R443-F1
#
_entry.id   AF-A0A956R443-F1
#
_cell.length_a   1.000
_cell.length_b   1.000
_cell.length_c   1.000
_cell.angle_alpha   90.00
_cell.angle_beta   90.00
_cell.angle_gamma   90.00
#
_symmetry.space_group_name_H-M   'P 1'
#
loop_
_entity.id
_entity.type
_entity.pdbx_description
1 polymer ?
#
loop_
_entity_poly.entity_id
_entity_poly.type
_entity_poly.pdbx_seq_one_letter_code
_entity_poly.pdbx_strand_id
1 'polypeptide(L)'
;EEDDEEDDGRAEGEEADEARDDADDDAAVDAPQNAGVRRISEPVPRMSAADSDVGPAAARSRKRTLVPLLALAFLAALVAAAVFDFRGREDQHVAPGVGAQVEDDAASPTPTSPPPTSGGEVEAQDGTTDEGADGPVEDRATEDGETGVERGSDGAGETGDGTGDGAGEAERIVAAIAAGELRALDLLLILELGEELSWRQASDRCRTANVHDVSGFRLPALAELRSIRGARMLGSGRYWTSTLAVNEGDGNDHVYVVGVGRRNPEAVAKDTAEITVLCVRDR
;
A
#
# COMPACT_ATOMS: atom_id res chain seq x y z
N GLU A 1 -15.87 -5.66 54.62
CA GLU A 1 -17.33 -5.91 54.60
C GLU A 1 -17.86 -4.95 53.55
N GLU A 2 -17.92 -5.27 52.27
CA GLU A 2 -18.26 -6.54 51.64
C GLU A 2 -17.31 -6.86 50.48
N ASP A 3 -16.93 -8.13 50.41
CA ASP A 3 -16.16 -8.79 49.35
C ASP A 3 -17.13 -9.19 48.23
N ASP A 4 -16.81 -8.89 46.98
CA ASP A 4 -17.44 -9.53 45.83
C ASP A 4 -16.33 -9.92 44.82
N GLU A 5 -15.94 -11.19 44.94
CA GLU A 5 -15.19 -11.99 43.98
C GLU A 5 -16.15 -12.44 42.87
N GLU A 6 -15.78 -12.35 41.58
CA GLU A 6 -16.36 -13.06 40.43
C GLU A 6 -15.62 -12.55 39.17
N ASP A 7 -15.18 -13.32 38.17
CA ASP A 7 -15.22 -14.74 37.84
C ASP A 7 -14.23 -14.93 36.67
N ASP A 8 -13.34 -15.92 36.75
CA ASP A 8 -12.23 -16.16 35.83
C ASP A 8 -12.68 -17.07 34.68
N GLY A 9 -13.37 -16.50 33.69
CA GLY A 9 -13.81 -17.19 32.48
C GLY A 9 -12.68 -17.54 31.50
N ARG A 10 -11.84 -18.52 31.86
CA ARG A 10 -10.78 -19.12 31.03
C ARG A 10 -11.39 -20.14 30.06
N ALA A 11 -11.43 -19.83 28.76
CA ALA A 11 -11.73 -20.81 27.71
C ALA A 11 -10.43 -21.32 27.10
N GLU A 12 -10.05 -22.55 27.45
CA GLU A 12 -8.98 -23.31 26.82
C GLU A 12 -9.52 -23.93 25.53
N GLY A 13 -8.93 -23.55 24.39
CA GLY A 13 -9.23 -24.09 23.07
C GLY A 13 -8.22 -25.19 22.72
N GLU A 14 -8.75 -26.41 22.73
CA GLU A 14 -8.11 -27.72 22.61
C GLU A 14 -7.43 -27.94 21.25
N GLU A 15 -6.23 -28.52 21.30
CA GLU A 15 -5.39 -28.93 20.18
C GLU A 15 -5.95 -30.21 19.53
N ALA A 16 -5.97 -30.26 18.19
CA ALA A 16 -6.24 -31.48 17.44
C ALA A 16 -5.06 -31.76 16.49
N ASP A 17 -4.10 -32.52 17.00
CA ASP A 17 -3.14 -33.32 16.26
C ASP A 17 -3.87 -34.46 15.52
N GLU A 18 -3.79 -34.49 14.18
CA GLU A 18 -4.04 -35.72 13.40
C GLU A 18 -2.80 -36.09 12.59
N ALA A 19 -2.09 -37.06 13.13
CA ALA A 19 -1.14 -37.91 12.42
C ALA A 19 -1.86 -38.82 11.40
N ARG A 20 -1.15 -39.23 10.34
CA ARG A 20 -1.25 -40.47 9.52
C ARG A 20 -0.60 -40.22 8.16
N ASP A 21 0.01 -41.14 7.44
CA ASP A 21 0.51 -42.50 7.65
C ASP A 21 1.40 -42.75 6.41
N ASP A 22 2.53 -43.41 6.61
CA ASP A 22 3.46 -43.84 5.57
C ASP A 22 2.81 -44.88 4.62
N ALA A 23 2.98 -44.71 3.30
CA ALA A 23 2.91 -45.83 2.36
C ALA A 23 3.69 -45.52 1.06
N ASP A 24 4.80 -46.23 0.91
CA ASP A 24 5.57 -46.45 -0.31
C ASP A 24 4.68 -46.91 -1.49
N ASP A 25 4.93 -46.38 -2.70
CA ASP A 25 4.78 -47.18 -3.93
C ASP A 25 5.66 -46.65 -5.07
N ASP A 26 6.64 -47.47 -5.43
CA ASP A 26 7.50 -47.39 -6.60
C ASP A 26 6.69 -47.46 -7.91
N ALA A 27 6.79 -46.43 -8.75
CA ALA A 27 6.49 -46.60 -10.18
C ALA A 27 7.30 -45.64 -11.07
N ALA A 28 8.37 -46.21 -11.65
CA ALA A 28 8.97 -45.74 -12.89
C ALA A 28 7.91 -45.55 -13.99
N VAL A 29 8.02 -44.54 -14.86
CA VAL A 29 7.75 -44.61 -16.33
C VAL A 29 8.19 -43.30 -17.03
N ASP A 30 9.06 -43.49 -18.02
CA ASP A 30 9.31 -42.78 -19.29
C ASP A 30 9.28 -41.24 -19.47
N ALA A 31 10.37 -40.77 -20.10
CA ALA A 31 10.49 -39.52 -20.84
C ALA A 31 9.54 -39.47 -22.06
N PRO A 32 9.30 -38.27 -22.66
CA PRO A 32 10.14 -37.95 -23.81
C PRO A 32 10.56 -36.49 -23.95
N GLN A 33 11.69 -36.37 -24.64
CA GLN A 33 12.33 -35.16 -25.16
C GLN A 33 11.38 -34.41 -26.10
N ASN A 34 11.31 -33.08 -25.99
CA ASN A 34 10.85 -32.26 -27.11
C ASN A 34 11.67 -30.96 -27.22
N ALA A 35 12.71 -31.03 -28.04
CA ALA A 35 13.48 -29.91 -28.54
C ALA A 35 12.68 -29.18 -29.63
N GLY A 36 12.00 -28.09 -29.25
CA GLY A 36 11.24 -27.23 -30.15
C GLY A 36 12.00 -25.96 -30.53
N VAL A 37 12.87 -26.06 -31.53
CA VAL A 37 13.52 -24.93 -32.21
C VAL A 37 12.47 -24.02 -32.86
N ARG A 38 12.37 -22.75 -32.43
CA ARG A 38 11.74 -21.69 -33.23
C ARG A 38 12.74 -20.57 -33.50
N ARG A 39 13.31 -20.62 -34.72
CA ARG A 39 14.03 -19.50 -35.34
C ARG A 39 13.00 -18.43 -35.70
N ILE A 40 13.11 -17.25 -35.10
CA ILE A 40 12.47 -16.05 -35.62
C ILE A 40 13.55 -15.29 -36.38
N SER A 41 13.44 -15.34 -37.70
CA SER A 41 14.15 -14.48 -38.62
C SER A 41 13.51 -13.10 -38.56
N GLU A 42 14.28 -12.07 -38.21
CA GLU A 42 13.88 -10.69 -38.50
C GLU A 42 14.98 -9.91 -39.25
N PRO A 43 14.55 -8.98 -40.14
CA PRO A 43 15.32 -8.54 -41.29
C PRO A 43 16.25 -7.35 -41.03
N VAL A 44 17.25 -7.29 -41.91
CA VAL A 44 18.30 -6.28 -42.08
C VAL A 44 17.76 -4.83 -42.18
N PRO A 45 18.32 -3.84 -41.46
CA PRO A 45 18.04 -2.44 -41.72
C PRO A 45 18.73 -1.97 -43.01
N ARG A 46 17.93 -1.53 -43.99
CA ARG A 46 18.40 -0.83 -45.19
C ARG A 46 18.96 0.54 -44.81
N MET A 47 20.23 0.74 -45.13
CA MET A 47 20.83 2.05 -45.29
C MET A 47 20.14 2.75 -46.46
N SER A 48 19.42 3.84 -46.19
CA SER A 48 19.09 4.83 -47.22
C SER A 48 19.96 6.06 -46.99
N ALA A 49 20.82 6.27 -47.99
CA ALA A 49 21.67 7.42 -48.16
C ALA A 49 20.86 8.69 -48.47
N ALA A 50 21.45 9.82 -48.08
CA ALA A 50 21.48 11.09 -48.79
C ALA A 50 20.15 11.66 -49.33
N ASP A 51 19.74 12.79 -48.78
CA ASP A 51 19.57 13.96 -49.64
C ASP A 51 20.01 15.23 -48.92
N SER A 52 20.83 15.98 -49.62
CA SER A 52 21.33 17.30 -49.23
C SER A 52 20.37 18.31 -49.83
N ASP A 53 19.92 19.31 -49.07
CA ASP A 53 19.48 20.54 -49.72
C ASP A 53 19.91 21.79 -48.97
N VAL A 54 20.41 22.71 -49.78
CA VAL A 54 21.23 23.87 -49.44
C VAL A 54 20.45 25.13 -49.84
N GLY A 55 20.17 25.98 -48.85
CA GLY A 55 20.03 27.45 -49.00
C GLY A 55 18.62 28.03 -49.21
N PRO A 56 18.45 29.37 -49.24
CA PRO A 56 19.40 30.43 -48.93
C PRO A 56 18.95 31.38 -47.78
N ALA A 57 19.80 32.38 -47.57
CA ALA A 57 19.82 33.37 -46.50
C ALA A 57 18.65 34.38 -46.45
N ALA A 58 18.60 35.05 -45.28
CA ALA A 58 18.16 36.43 -45.03
C ALA A 58 16.78 36.63 -44.38
N ALA A 59 16.79 36.89 -43.06
CA ALA A 59 16.20 38.09 -42.47
C ALA A 59 16.61 38.19 -41.00
N ARG A 60 17.55 39.10 -40.68
CA ARG A 60 17.97 39.41 -39.31
C ARG A 60 16.84 40.13 -38.57
N SER A 61 16.00 39.38 -37.87
CA SER A 61 15.07 39.91 -36.86
C SER A 61 15.82 40.10 -35.53
N ARG A 62 16.26 41.34 -35.26
CA ARG A 62 16.77 41.78 -33.96
C ARG A 62 15.62 41.80 -32.94
N LYS A 63 15.21 40.63 -32.44
CA LYS A 63 14.28 40.49 -31.29
C LYS A 63 14.67 39.36 -30.34
N ARG A 64 15.93 38.91 -30.34
CA ARG A 64 16.37 37.70 -29.59
C ARG A 64 17.07 37.95 -28.26
N THR A 65 17.17 39.20 -27.78
CA THR A 65 17.79 39.49 -26.47
C THR A 65 16.79 39.69 -25.33
N LEU A 66 15.49 39.74 -25.60
CA LEU A 66 14.46 39.93 -24.56
C LEU A 66 14.06 38.62 -23.86
N VAL A 67 14.08 37.50 -24.59
CA VAL A 67 13.71 36.18 -24.05
C VAL A 67 14.64 35.70 -22.93
N PRO A 68 15.99 35.77 -23.04
CA PRO A 68 16.85 35.31 -21.95
C PRO A 68 16.75 36.19 -20.70
N LEU A 69 16.49 37.50 -20.83
CA LEU A 69 16.32 38.40 -19.69
C LEU A 69 15.00 38.15 -18.94
N LEU A 70 13.92 37.85 -19.66
CA LEU A 70 12.64 37.46 -19.04
C LEU A 70 12.74 36.11 -18.32
N ALA A 71 13.44 35.13 -18.90
CA ALA A 71 13.68 33.84 -18.25
C ALA A 71 14.48 34.00 -16.95
N LEU A 72 15.54 34.83 -16.96
CA LEU A 72 16.34 35.12 -15.76
C LEU A 72 15.54 35.86 -14.68
N ALA A 73 14.71 36.83 -15.07
CA ALA A 73 13.84 37.55 -14.13
C ALA A 73 12.79 36.62 -13.50
N PHE A 74 12.22 35.70 -14.28
CA PHE A 74 11.26 34.72 -13.76
C PHE A 74 11.91 33.72 -12.81
N LEU A 75 13.12 33.26 -13.12
CA LEU A 75 13.91 32.37 -12.25
C LEU A 75 14.29 33.07 -10.93
N ALA A 76 14.70 34.33 -10.99
CA ALA A 76 14.97 35.13 -9.80
C ALA A 76 13.73 35.34 -8.92
N ALA A 77 12.55 35.56 -9.53
CA ALA A 77 11.29 35.68 -8.81
C ALA A 77 10.87 34.36 -8.12
N LEU A 78 11.08 33.21 -8.78
CA LEU A 78 10.82 31.89 -8.18
C LEU A 78 11.75 31.61 -6.99
N VAL A 79 13.04 31.94 -7.11
CA VAL A 79 14.00 31.79 -5.99
C VAL A 79 13.63 32.73 -4.83
N ALA A 80 13.24 33.97 -5.10
CA ALA A 80 12.80 34.90 -4.07
C ALA A 80 11.53 34.43 -3.36
N ALA A 81 10.54 33.88 -4.09
CA ALA A 81 9.33 33.33 -3.50
C ALA A 81 9.62 32.10 -2.62
N ALA A 82 10.50 31.21 -3.06
CA ALA A 82 10.91 30.04 -2.28
C ALA A 82 11.65 30.42 -0.97
N VAL A 83 12.51 31.45 -1.01
CA VAL A 83 13.20 31.96 0.18
C VAL A 83 12.24 32.70 1.13
N PHE A 84 11.23 33.40 0.60
CA PHE A 84 10.25 34.11 1.41
C PHE A 84 9.30 33.16 2.15
N ASP A 85 8.91 32.04 1.53
CA ASP A 85 8.11 31.00 2.19
C ASP A 85 8.88 30.33 3.34
N PHE A 86 10.20 30.15 3.16
CA PHE A 86 11.06 29.54 4.19
C PHE A 86 11.26 30.43 5.42
N ARG A 87 11.33 31.76 5.24
CA ARG A 87 11.47 32.71 6.36
C ARG A 87 10.18 33.02 7.10
N GLY A 88 9.01 32.71 6.54
CA GLY A 88 7.72 32.90 7.20
C GLY A 88 7.44 31.93 8.34
N ARG A 89 8.31 30.95 8.60
CA ARG A 89 8.08 29.88 9.57
C ARG A 89 8.95 29.94 10.83
N GLU A 90 9.89 30.88 10.93
CA GLU A 90 10.85 30.96 12.05
C GLU A 90 10.40 31.83 13.25
N ASP A 91 9.28 32.56 13.15
CA ASP A 91 8.81 33.44 14.24
C ASP A 91 7.62 32.89 15.05
N GLN A 92 7.31 31.60 14.96
CA GLN A 92 6.40 30.98 15.94
C GLN A 92 7.17 30.67 17.23
N HIS A 93 7.56 31.75 17.91
CA HIS A 93 8.01 31.73 19.29
C HIS A 93 7.00 30.96 20.14
N VAL A 94 7.37 29.73 20.52
CA VAL A 94 6.81 29.04 21.67
C VAL A 94 7.03 29.95 22.87
N ALA A 95 5.97 30.59 23.34
CA ALA A 95 6.01 31.37 24.57
C ALA A 95 6.40 30.43 25.73
N PRO A 96 7.48 30.73 26.47
CA PRO A 96 7.75 30.06 27.73
C PRO A 96 6.95 30.77 28.84
N GLY A 97 5.97 30.07 29.41
CA GLY A 97 5.16 30.52 30.54
C GLY A 97 3.73 30.02 30.38
N VAL A 98 3.09 29.39 31.35
CA VAL A 98 3.02 29.77 32.77
C VAL A 98 2.80 28.50 33.58
N GLY A 99 3.48 28.41 34.72
CA GLY A 99 3.38 27.30 35.65
C GLY A 99 1.95 27.04 36.10
N ALA A 100 1.70 25.76 36.41
CA ALA A 100 0.53 25.30 37.13
C ALA A 100 0.33 26.15 38.39
N GLN A 101 -0.66 27.05 38.36
CA GLN A 101 -1.34 27.47 39.56
C GLN A 101 -2.23 26.30 39.96
N VAL A 102 -1.90 25.72 41.11
CA VAL A 102 -2.78 24.88 41.89
C VAL A 102 -3.84 25.82 42.45
N GLU A 103 -4.99 25.90 41.79
CA GLU A 103 -6.21 26.41 42.39
C GLU A 103 -7.11 25.20 42.70
N ASP A 104 -7.01 24.75 43.95
CA ASP A 104 -8.12 24.18 44.69
C ASP A 104 -9.30 25.15 44.58
N ASP A 105 -10.26 24.88 43.70
CA ASP A 105 -11.61 25.39 43.91
C ASP A 105 -12.67 24.46 43.31
N ALA A 106 -13.66 24.23 44.15
CA ALA A 106 -14.68 23.23 44.01
C ALA A 106 -15.79 23.71 43.09
N ALA A 107 -16.03 22.98 41.99
CA ALA A 107 -17.37 22.83 41.42
C ALA A 107 -17.34 21.73 40.35
N SER A 108 -17.83 20.55 40.69
CA SER A 108 -18.23 19.55 39.71
C SER A 108 -19.35 20.12 38.83
N PRO A 109 -19.18 20.26 37.50
CA PRO A 109 -20.34 20.33 36.63
C PRO A 109 -20.92 18.91 36.50
N THR A 110 -22.10 18.74 37.07
CA THR A 110 -22.95 17.56 36.93
C THR A 110 -23.04 17.12 35.47
N PRO A 111 -22.81 15.84 35.14
CA PRO A 111 -23.11 15.32 33.80
C PRO A 111 -24.63 15.40 33.58
N THR A 112 -25.05 16.30 32.70
CA THR A 112 -26.44 16.32 32.20
C THR A 112 -26.60 15.13 31.27
N SER A 113 -27.22 14.07 31.79
CA SER A 113 -27.68 12.92 31.02
C SER A 113 -28.55 13.38 29.84
N PRO A 114 -28.32 12.87 28.61
CA PRO A 114 -29.30 13.06 27.54
C PRO A 114 -30.63 12.38 27.91
N PRO A 115 -31.78 12.93 27.49
CA PRO A 115 -33.08 12.34 27.78
C PRO A 115 -33.22 10.96 27.12
N PRO A 116 -33.91 10.00 27.75
CA PRO A 116 -34.25 8.73 27.13
C PRO A 116 -35.20 8.99 25.96
N THR A 117 -34.78 8.63 24.75
CA THR A 117 -35.67 8.54 23.58
C THR A 117 -36.59 7.34 23.80
N SER A 118 -37.83 7.64 24.16
CA SER A 118 -38.96 6.71 24.19
C SER A 118 -39.13 5.99 22.85
N GLY A 119 -39.19 4.66 22.93
CA GLY A 119 -40.27 3.83 22.41
C GLY A 119 -40.80 4.16 21.01
N GLY A 120 -40.17 3.54 20.00
CA GLY A 120 -40.78 3.26 18.72
C GLY A 120 -40.95 1.75 18.56
N GLU A 121 -42.01 1.23 19.17
CA GLU A 121 -42.60 -0.08 18.91
C GLU A 121 -43.17 -0.06 17.48
N VAL A 122 -42.61 -0.83 16.56
CA VAL A 122 -43.27 -1.20 15.31
C VAL A 122 -42.77 -2.56 14.82
N GLU A 123 -43.66 -3.52 15.03
CA GLU A 123 -44.00 -4.63 14.13
C GLU A 123 -42.91 -5.66 13.79
N ALA A 124 -43.01 -6.76 14.54
CA ALA A 124 -42.71 -8.09 14.06
C ALA A 124 -43.32 -8.33 12.67
N GLN A 125 -42.47 -8.52 11.66
CA GLN A 125 -42.85 -9.26 10.47
C GLN A 125 -42.52 -10.73 10.70
N ASP A 126 -43.54 -11.41 11.23
CA ASP A 126 -43.75 -12.84 11.09
C ASP A 126 -43.99 -13.14 9.59
N GLY A 127 -43.09 -13.92 9.01
CA GLY A 127 -43.03 -14.22 7.59
C GLY A 127 -42.75 -15.71 7.38
N THR A 128 -43.60 -16.53 7.97
CA THR A 128 -43.79 -17.96 7.66
C THR A 128 -44.15 -18.13 6.18
N THR A 129 -43.34 -18.91 5.47
CA THR A 129 -43.71 -19.71 4.28
C THR A 129 -42.75 -20.90 4.33
N ASP A 130 -43.13 -22.02 4.94
CA ASP A 130 -44.09 -23.03 4.51
C ASP A 130 -43.71 -23.73 3.21
N GLU A 131 -43.30 -24.98 3.43
CA GLU A 131 -43.46 -26.20 2.64
C GLU A 131 -43.31 -26.18 1.11
N GLY A 132 -42.37 -27.02 0.66
CA GLY A 132 -42.66 -27.97 -0.43
C GLY A 132 -41.64 -28.02 -1.55
N ALA A 133 -40.71 -28.98 -1.45
CA ALA A 133 -40.37 -29.90 -2.55
C ALA A 133 -39.24 -30.85 -2.12
N ASP A 134 -39.61 -31.97 -1.49
CA ASP A 134 -38.83 -33.21 -1.55
C ASP A 134 -38.70 -33.64 -3.02
N GLY A 135 -37.51 -33.48 -3.57
CA GLY A 135 -37.08 -34.07 -4.82
C GLY A 135 -35.85 -34.92 -4.58
N PRO A 136 -35.87 -36.24 -4.84
CA PRO A 136 -34.68 -37.08 -4.79
C PRO A 136 -33.84 -36.76 -6.03
N VAL A 137 -32.85 -35.88 -5.87
CA VAL A 137 -31.86 -35.62 -6.92
C VAL A 137 -30.68 -36.53 -6.70
N GLU A 138 -30.50 -37.37 -7.70
CA GLU A 138 -29.55 -38.44 -7.84
C GLU A 138 -28.11 -37.99 -7.60
N ASP A 139 -27.37 -38.87 -6.93
CA ASP A 139 -25.92 -39.13 -7.05
C ASP A 139 -25.26 -38.34 -8.19
N ARG A 140 -24.72 -37.17 -7.84
CA ARG A 140 -23.78 -36.46 -8.69
C ARG A 140 -22.46 -36.41 -7.94
N ALA A 141 -21.62 -37.37 -8.30
CA ALA A 141 -20.22 -37.45 -7.92
C ALA A 141 -19.59 -36.05 -7.97
N THR A 142 -19.24 -35.53 -6.80
CA THR A 142 -18.24 -34.49 -6.63
C THR A 142 -16.92 -35.12 -7.04
N GLU A 143 -16.53 -34.91 -8.30
CA GLU A 143 -15.12 -34.95 -8.68
C GLU A 143 -14.46 -33.74 -8.04
N ASP A 144 -14.13 -33.88 -6.75
CA ASP A 144 -13.23 -33.02 -5.99
C ASP A 144 -11.82 -33.17 -6.57
N GLY A 145 -11.59 -32.53 -7.71
CA GLY A 145 -10.29 -32.35 -8.33
C GLY A 145 -9.54 -31.20 -7.68
N GLU A 146 -9.38 -31.23 -6.37
CA GLU A 146 -8.43 -30.37 -5.66
C GLU A 146 -7.02 -30.88 -5.96
N THR A 147 -6.46 -30.40 -7.06
CA THR A 147 -5.03 -30.55 -7.36
C THR A 147 -4.26 -29.65 -6.40
N GLY A 148 -4.09 -30.15 -5.18
CA GLY A 148 -3.09 -29.71 -4.22
C GLY A 148 -1.71 -29.90 -4.84
N VAL A 149 -1.24 -28.86 -5.54
CA VAL A 149 0.15 -28.75 -5.96
C VAL A 149 0.95 -28.45 -4.69
N GLU A 150 1.44 -29.50 -4.05
CA GLU A 150 2.54 -29.42 -3.09
C GLU A 150 3.77 -28.87 -3.81
N ARG A 151 3.86 -27.54 -3.88
CA ARG A 151 5.10 -26.86 -4.18
C ARG A 151 5.95 -26.95 -2.93
N GLY A 152 6.82 -27.96 -2.89
CA GLY A 152 7.90 -28.08 -1.91
C GLY A 152 8.54 -26.72 -1.69
N SER A 153 8.32 -26.18 -0.49
CA SER A 153 8.97 -24.97 -0.01
C SER A 153 10.10 -25.37 0.93
N ASP A 154 11.05 -26.13 0.37
CA ASP A 154 12.39 -26.32 0.92
C ASP A 154 13.16 -25.00 0.72
N GLY A 155 12.75 -23.97 1.45
CA GLY A 155 13.16 -22.60 1.20
C GLY A 155 13.53 -21.91 2.48
N ALA A 156 14.73 -22.22 2.97
CA ALA A 156 15.57 -21.36 3.79
C ALA A 156 14.78 -20.44 4.73
N GLY A 157 14.36 -20.99 5.86
CA GLY A 157 14.12 -20.20 7.06
C GLY A 157 15.43 -19.56 7.50
N GLU A 158 15.87 -18.53 6.79
CA GLU A 158 16.76 -17.50 7.30
C GLU A 158 15.97 -16.77 8.40
N THR A 159 15.86 -17.44 9.54
CA THR A 159 15.74 -16.79 10.84
C THR A 159 17.06 -16.05 11.01
N GLY A 160 17.17 -14.90 10.34
CA GLY A 160 18.25 -13.96 10.52
C GLY A 160 18.33 -13.69 12.00
N ASP A 161 19.41 -14.18 12.60
CA ASP A 161 19.88 -13.84 13.94
C ASP A 161 20.13 -12.33 13.97
N GLY A 162 19.04 -11.57 14.06
CA GLY A 162 18.98 -10.11 14.07
C GLY A 162 19.39 -9.54 15.41
N THR A 163 20.29 -10.21 16.12
CA THR A 163 20.69 -9.83 17.48
C THR A 163 21.82 -8.78 17.48
N GLY A 164 22.34 -8.39 16.31
CA GLY A 164 23.56 -7.57 16.22
C GLY A 164 23.49 -6.21 15.52
N ASP A 165 22.57 -5.97 14.57
CA ASP A 165 22.70 -4.82 13.65
C ASP A 165 21.57 -3.79 13.69
N GLY A 166 20.66 -3.86 14.68
CA GLY A 166 19.60 -2.86 14.83
C GLY A 166 20.13 -1.43 15.02
N ALA A 167 21.31 -1.28 15.65
CA ALA A 167 21.98 0.01 15.78
C ALA A 167 22.50 0.54 14.44
N GLY A 168 23.08 -0.33 13.61
CA GLY A 168 23.54 0.02 12.26
C GLY A 168 22.37 0.33 11.33
N GLU A 169 21.27 -0.43 11.42
CA GLU A 169 20.06 -0.19 10.64
C GLU A 169 19.42 1.15 10.99
N ALA A 170 19.32 1.50 12.28
CA ALA A 170 18.79 2.80 12.69
C ALA A 170 19.61 3.98 12.12
N GLU A 171 20.93 3.87 12.10
CA GLU A 171 21.80 4.89 11.49
C GLU A 171 21.59 4.99 9.97
N ARG A 172 21.45 3.84 9.28
CA ARG A 172 21.14 3.80 7.84
C ARG A 172 19.77 4.40 7.52
N ILE A 173 18.74 4.12 8.33
CA ILE A 173 17.41 4.73 8.19
C ILE A 173 17.49 6.25 8.38
N VAL A 174 18.20 6.73 9.40
CA VAL A 174 18.39 8.17 9.64
C VAL A 174 19.11 8.83 8.46
N ALA A 175 20.15 8.19 7.92
CA ALA A 175 20.86 8.68 6.74
C ALA A 175 19.95 8.75 5.50
N ALA A 176 19.13 7.71 5.24
CA ALA A 176 18.19 7.67 4.13
C ALA A 176 17.09 8.73 4.23
N ILE A 177 16.59 9.00 5.44
CA ILE A 177 15.65 10.10 5.70
C ILE A 177 16.32 11.45 5.47
N ALA A 178 17.56 11.64 5.95
CA ALA A 178 18.31 12.87 5.74
C ALA A 178 18.63 13.12 4.25
N ALA A 179 18.83 12.07 3.46
CA ALA A 179 19.00 12.13 2.01
C ALA A 179 17.68 12.44 1.25
N GLY A 180 16.53 12.33 1.92
CA GLY A 180 15.21 12.52 1.32
C GLY A 180 14.71 11.32 0.49
N GLU A 181 15.38 10.17 0.60
CA GLU A 181 15.01 8.93 -0.10
C GLU A 181 13.88 8.19 0.63
N LEU A 182 13.85 8.28 1.96
CA LEU A 182 12.76 7.77 2.80
C LEU A 182 12.06 8.92 3.52
N ARG A 183 10.77 8.74 3.80
CA ARG A 183 10.00 9.60 4.69
C ARG A 183 9.49 8.77 5.87
N ALA A 184 9.41 9.38 7.05
CA ALA A 184 8.88 8.72 8.24
C ALA A 184 7.54 9.34 8.66
N LEU A 185 6.60 8.49 9.04
CA LEU A 185 5.32 8.87 9.67
C LEU A 185 5.04 7.91 10.83
N ASP A 186 5.13 8.39 12.06
CA ASP A 186 5.01 7.58 13.27
C ASP A 186 5.98 6.38 13.27
N LEU A 187 5.43 5.15 13.15
CA LEU A 187 6.16 3.89 13.07
C LEU A 187 6.34 3.38 11.63
N LEU A 188 5.93 4.15 10.62
CA LEU A 188 6.01 3.77 9.21
C LEU A 188 7.15 4.50 8.50
N LEU A 189 7.95 3.74 7.76
CA LEU A 189 8.86 4.22 6.74
C LEU A 189 8.16 4.16 5.39
N ILE A 190 8.26 5.23 4.61
CA ILE A 190 7.58 5.44 3.33
C ILE A 190 8.62 5.65 2.24
N LEU A 191 8.49 4.87 1.18
CA LEU A 191 9.31 4.94 -0.04
C LEU A 191 8.41 5.28 -1.24
N GLU A 192 8.65 6.44 -1.84
CA GLU A 192 7.97 6.89 -3.06
C GLU A 192 8.79 6.48 -4.29
N LEU A 193 8.27 5.54 -5.09
CA LEU A 193 8.94 5.11 -6.32
C LEU A 193 8.55 5.97 -7.53
N GLY A 194 7.34 6.54 -7.53
CA GLY A 194 6.83 7.39 -8.62
C GLY A 194 6.55 6.66 -9.94
N GLU A 195 6.81 5.36 -10.01
CA GLU A 195 6.50 4.48 -11.14
C GLU A 195 4.99 4.17 -11.14
N GLU A 196 4.40 4.06 -12.33
CA GLU A 196 3.03 3.60 -12.52
C GLU A 196 3.05 2.14 -13.00
N LEU A 197 2.49 1.23 -12.20
CA LEU A 197 2.56 -0.21 -12.44
C LEU A 197 1.20 -0.87 -12.21
N SER A 198 1.00 -2.07 -12.74
CA SER A 198 -0.12 -2.93 -12.31
C SER A 198 0.05 -3.34 -10.84
N TRP A 199 -1.04 -3.77 -10.19
CA TRP A 199 -0.98 -4.12 -8.75
C TRP A 199 0.04 -5.21 -8.43
N ARG A 200 0.10 -6.25 -9.28
CA ARG A 200 1.06 -7.37 -9.10
C ARG A 200 2.50 -6.89 -9.20
N GLN A 201 2.81 -6.10 -10.24
CA GLN A 201 4.13 -5.52 -10.42
C GLN A 201 4.50 -4.57 -9.28
N ALA A 202 3.55 -3.75 -8.81
CA ALA A 202 3.74 -2.86 -7.67
C ALA A 202 4.05 -3.63 -6.37
N SER A 203 3.32 -4.72 -6.10
CA SER A 203 3.56 -5.60 -4.96
C SER A 203 4.97 -6.21 -5.01
N ASP A 204 5.34 -6.80 -6.14
CA ASP A 204 6.66 -7.41 -6.33
C ASP A 204 7.79 -6.37 -6.25
N ARG A 205 7.55 -5.17 -6.80
CA ARG A 205 8.48 -4.05 -6.73
C ARG A 205 8.72 -3.58 -5.30
N CYS A 206 7.67 -3.48 -4.48
CA CYS A 206 7.85 -3.13 -3.07
C CYS A 206 8.59 -4.22 -2.29
N ARG A 207 8.27 -5.50 -2.48
CA ARG A 207 8.95 -6.61 -1.78
C ARG A 207 10.46 -6.68 -2.07
N THR A 208 10.85 -6.30 -3.27
CA THR A 208 12.24 -6.30 -3.72
C THR A 208 12.95 -4.95 -3.52
N ALA A 209 12.24 -3.94 -3.02
CA ALA A 209 12.83 -2.63 -2.78
C ALA A 209 13.83 -2.69 -1.62
N ASN A 210 14.97 -2.04 -1.80
CA ASN A 210 16.01 -1.87 -0.80
C ASN A 210 16.56 -0.46 -0.91
N VAL A 211 16.69 0.23 0.22
CA VAL A 211 17.24 1.58 0.32
C VAL A 211 18.25 1.59 1.46
N HIS A 212 19.54 1.80 1.17
CA HIS A 212 20.59 1.76 2.18
C HIS A 212 20.57 0.48 3.05
N ASP A 213 20.43 -0.69 2.43
CA ASP A 213 20.31 -1.99 3.09
C ASP A 213 19.05 -2.17 3.96
N VAL A 214 18.15 -1.19 3.97
CA VAL A 214 16.82 -1.30 4.56
C VAL A 214 15.94 -2.02 3.54
N SER A 215 15.51 -3.24 3.85
CA SER A 215 14.63 -4.08 3.02
C SER A 215 13.26 -4.26 3.68
N GLY A 216 12.42 -5.19 3.22
CA GLY A 216 11.15 -5.53 3.90
C GLY A 216 9.98 -4.59 3.60
N PHE A 217 10.05 -3.85 2.49
CA PHE A 217 8.97 -2.99 2.06
C PHE A 217 7.77 -3.79 1.49
N ARG A 218 6.57 -3.25 1.66
CA ARG A 218 5.30 -3.81 1.17
C ARG A 218 4.41 -2.71 0.61
N LEU A 219 3.32 -3.10 -0.07
CA LEU A 219 2.24 -2.16 -0.37
C LEU A 219 1.49 -1.78 0.92
N PRO A 220 1.09 -0.51 1.09
CA PRO A 220 0.36 -0.08 2.27
C PRO A 220 -1.04 -0.68 2.32
N ALA A 221 -1.50 -1.01 3.53
CA ALA A 221 -2.91 -1.28 3.77
C ALA A 221 -3.75 0.00 3.60
N LEU A 222 -5.05 -0.17 3.37
CA LEU A 222 -5.97 0.95 3.19
C LEU A 222 -5.97 1.93 4.39
N ALA A 223 -5.86 1.41 5.62
CA ALA A 223 -5.79 2.23 6.83
C ALA A 223 -4.49 3.06 6.88
N GLU A 224 -3.34 2.44 6.61
CA GLU A 224 -2.04 3.11 6.55
C GLU A 224 -2.04 4.23 5.50
N LEU A 225 -2.55 3.95 4.29
CA LEU A 225 -2.60 4.94 3.22
C LEU A 225 -3.54 6.12 3.55
N ARG A 226 -4.61 5.90 4.33
CA ARG A 226 -5.44 6.98 4.88
C ARG A 226 -4.69 7.85 5.88
N SER A 227 -3.87 7.25 6.76
CA SER A 227 -3.01 7.99 7.68
C SER A 227 -1.97 8.83 6.94
N ILE A 228 -1.31 8.26 5.92
CA ILE A 228 -0.34 8.98 5.06
C ILE A 228 -1.01 10.15 4.33
N ARG A 229 -2.23 9.95 3.82
CA ARG A 229 -3.05 11.02 3.23
C ARG A 229 -3.39 12.11 4.25
N GLY A 230 -3.77 11.73 5.47
CA GLY A 230 -4.07 12.66 6.57
C GLY A 230 -2.88 13.53 6.95
N ALA A 231 -1.68 12.95 6.94
CA ALA A 231 -0.40 13.63 7.14
C ALA A 231 0.03 14.50 5.94
N ARG A 232 -0.74 14.53 4.84
CA ARG A 232 -0.44 15.26 3.60
C ARG A 232 0.90 14.88 2.96
N MET A 233 1.30 13.62 3.12
CA MET A 233 2.55 13.09 2.55
C MET A 233 2.37 12.47 1.17
N LEU A 234 1.13 12.24 0.73
CA LEU A 234 0.85 11.78 -0.62
C LEU A 234 0.95 12.93 -1.63
N GLY A 235 1.63 12.66 -2.74
CA GLY A 235 1.63 13.53 -3.93
C GLY A 235 0.31 13.47 -4.70
N SER A 236 0.25 14.18 -5.82
CA SER A 236 -0.89 14.05 -6.74
C SER A 236 -0.88 12.68 -7.40
N GLY A 237 -2.02 11.99 -7.41
CA GLY A 237 -2.15 10.70 -8.09
C GLY A 237 -3.14 9.77 -7.41
N ARG A 238 -3.11 8.51 -7.86
CA ARG A 238 -3.79 7.36 -7.24
C ARG A 238 -2.70 6.40 -6.77
N TYR A 239 -2.89 5.81 -5.61
CA TYR A 239 -1.92 4.91 -4.99
C TYR A 239 -2.56 3.56 -4.70
N TRP A 240 -1.82 2.49 -5.00
CA TRP A 240 -2.23 1.12 -4.70
C TRP A 240 -2.31 0.86 -3.20
N THR A 241 -3.23 -0.02 -2.80
CA THR A 241 -3.23 -0.64 -1.47
C THR A 241 -3.03 -2.16 -1.57
N SER A 242 -2.66 -2.79 -0.47
CA SER A 242 -2.70 -4.24 -0.30
C SER A 242 -4.09 -4.78 0.05
N THR A 243 -5.07 -3.91 0.31
CA THR A 243 -6.42 -4.30 0.76
C THR A 243 -7.32 -4.62 -0.43
N LEU A 244 -7.84 -5.86 -0.44
CA LEU A 244 -8.80 -6.33 -1.45
C LEU A 244 -10.16 -5.62 -1.31
N ALA A 245 -10.80 -5.36 -2.44
CA ALA A 245 -12.16 -4.86 -2.50
C ALA A 245 -13.13 -6.03 -2.66
N VAL A 246 -13.32 -6.81 -1.58
CA VAL A 246 -14.05 -8.09 -1.59
C VAL A 246 -15.52 -8.01 -2.05
N ASN A 247 -16.11 -6.81 -2.06
CA ASN A 247 -17.49 -6.57 -2.48
C ASN A 247 -17.62 -6.21 -3.97
N GLU A 248 -16.52 -6.24 -4.72
CA GLU A 248 -16.42 -5.81 -6.11
C GLU A 248 -15.87 -6.95 -6.96
N GLY A 249 -16.33 -7.06 -8.22
CA GLY A 249 -15.88 -8.09 -9.15
C GLY A 249 -16.10 -9.51 -8.65
N ASP A 250 -15.04 -10.32 -8.66
CA ASP A 250 -15.03 -11.69 -8.11
C ASP A 250 -14.55 -11.75 -6.65
N GLY A 251 -14.36 -10.59 -6.02
CA GLY A 251 -13.86 -10.43 -4.65
C GLY A 251 -12.34 -10.51 -4.50
N ASN A 252 -11.62 -10.95 -5.53
CA ASN A 252 -10.16 -11.15 -5.53
C ASN A 252 -9.45 -10.41 -6.67
N ASP A 253 -10.17 -9.94 -7.67
CA ASP A 253 -9.66 -9.21 -8.84
C ASP A 253 -9.55 -7.70 -8.61
N HIS A 254 -10.25 -7.16 -7.63
CA HIS A 254 -10.22 -5.73 -7.28
C HIS A 254 -9.47 -5.44 -5.98
N VAL A 255 -8.82 -4.28 -5.95
CA VAL A 255 -8.15 -3.71 -4.78
C VAL A 255 -8.55 -2.26 -4.61
N TYR A 256 -8.45 -1.75 -3.39
CA TYR A 256 -8.69 -0.33 -3.16
C TYR A 256 -7.51 0.51 -3.63
N VAL A 257 -7.82 1.67 -4.22
CA VAL A 257 -6.88 2.74 -4.50
C VAL A 257 -7.31 4.01 -3.77
N VAL A 258 -6.35 4.82 -3.36
CA VAL A 258 -6.61 6.11 -2.71
C VAL A 258 -5.95 7.22 -3.52
N GLY A 259 -6.71 8.26 -3.83
CA GLY A 259 -6.19 9.50 -4.41
C GLY A 259 -6.35 10.68 -3.47
N VAL A 260 -5.46 11.67 -3.58
CA VAL A 260 -5.47 12.87 -2.70
C VAL A 260 -6.73 13.71 -2.85
N GLY A 261 -7.29 13.78 -4.07
CA GLY A 261 -8.51 14.56 -4.35
C GLY A 261 -9.83 13.85 -4.01
N ARG A 262 -9.80 12.57 -3.62
CA ARG A 262 -11.02 11.77 -3.36
C ARG A 262 -11.10 11.42 -1.89
N ARG A 263 -12.25 11.64 -1.25
CA ARG A 263 -12.45 11.27 0.17
C ARG A 263 -12.51 9.75 0.35
N ASN A 264 -13.25 9.10 -0.54
CA ASN A 264 -13.49 7.66 -0.50
C ASN A 264 -12.46 6.91 -1.35
N PRO A 265 -12.03 5.71 -0.92
CA PRO A 265 -11.26 4.82 -1.78
C PRO A 265 -12.12 4.36 -2.97
N GLU A 266 -11.45 4.04 -4.06
CA GLU A 266 -12.07 3.52 -5.29
C GLU A 266 -11.60 2.07 -5.45
N ALA A 267 -12.50 1.16 -5.83
CA ALA A 267 -12.12 -0.21 -6.16
C ALA A 267 -11.72 -0.26 -7.64
N VAL A 268 -10.56 -0.87 -7.91
CA VAL A 268 -10.00 -0.94 -9.26
C VAL A 268 -9.44 -2.35 -9.50
N ALA A 269 -9.59 -2.86 -10.71
CA ALA A 269 -9.06 -4.15 -11.11
C ALA A 269 -7.52 -4.18 -11.04
N LYS A 270 -6.95 -5.28 -10.55
CA LYS A 270 -5.50 -5.44 -10.31
C LYS A 270 -4.62 -5.32 -11.56
N ASP A 271 -5.19 -5.54 -12.74
CA ASP A 271 -4.53 -5.44 -14.03
C ASP A 271 -4.46 -4.01 -14.58
N THR A 272 -5.18 -3.07 -13.96
CA THR A 272 -5.17 -1.65 -14.34
C THR A 272 -3.75 -1.10 -14.25
N ALA A 273 -3.23 -0.55 -15.35
CA ALA A 273 -2.00 0.23 -15.34
C ALA A 273 -2.29 1.67 -14.88
N GLU A 274 -1.27 2.53 -14.74
CA GLU A 274 -1.46 3.98 -14.42
C GLU A 274 -1.88 4.29 -12.97
N ILE A 275 -1.38 3.50 -12.01
CA ILE A 275 -1.51 3.78 -10.58
C ILE A 275 -0.12 3.78 -9.96
N THR A 276 0.17 4.84 -9.21
CA THR A 276 1.50 5.11 -8.65
C THR A 276 1.83 4.15 -7.52
N VAL A 277 3.08 3.69 -7.49
CA VAL A 277 3.58 2.80 -6.43
C VAL A 277 4.12 3.61 -5.24
N LEU A 278 3.59 3.28 -4.07
CA LEU A 278 4.08 3.72 -2.76
C LEU A 278 4.37 2.46 -1.94
N CYS A 279 5.56 2.37 -1.37
CA CYS A 279 5.92 1.26 -0.51
C CYS A 279 6.05 1.72 0.94
N VAL A 280 5.69 0.85 1.87
CA VAL A 280 5.80 1.10 3.32
C VAL A 280 6.50 -0.04 4.03
N ARG A 281 7.08 0.26 5.19
CA ARG A 281 7.67 -0.70 6.12
C ARG A 281 7.45 -0.21 7.55
N ASP A 282 7.29 -1.14 8.49
CA ASP A 282 7.30 -0.83 9.92
C ASP A 282 8.74 -0.62 10.40
N ARG A 283 8.94 0.40 11.24
CA ARG A 283 10.22 0.83 11.78
C ARG A 283 10.68 -0.01 12.96
#